data_AF-W7J114-F1
#
_entry.id   AF-W7J114-F1
#
_cell.length_a   1.000
_cell.length_b   1.000
_cell.length_c   1.000
_cell.angle_alpha   90.00
_cell.angle_beta   90.00
_cell.angle_gamma   90.00
#
_symmetry.space_group_name_H-M   'P 1'
#
loop_
_entity.id
_entity.type
_entity.pdbx_description
1 polymer ?
#
loop_
_entity_poly.entity_id
_entity_poly.type
_entity_poly.pdbx_seq_one_letter_code
_entity_poly.pdbx_strand_id
1 'polypeptide(L)'
;MQQPIYADYTTAENGWTVTVTCDGRQAGDRVEGGLVAARDRADTLVATVAATAGHRPVVHLLDGDALVFTTAYLSERLGIPADAHTGSAVAPVVAAESAPGAVEPDPATAEQAPAPPTEDAGEPTG
;
A
#
# COMPACT_ATOMS: atom_id res chain seq x y z
N MET A 1 -15.27 0.16 -2.55
CA MET A 1 -14.23 1.05 -3.12
C MET A 1 -13.29 0.18 -3.94
N GLN A 2 -12.76 0.67 -5.07
CA GLN A 2 -11.78 -0.08 -5.85
C GLN A 2 -10.37 0.13 -5.26
N GLN A 3 -9.56 -0.93 -5.23
CA GLN A 3 -8.15 -0.86 -4.83
C GLN A 3 -7.36 0.01 -5.83
N PRO A 4 -6.36 0.78 -5.39
CA PRO A 4 -5.48 1.50 -6.29
C PRO A 4 -4.58 0.53 -7.08
N ILE A 5 -3.94 1.06 -8.12
CA ILE A 5 -2.86 0.36 -8.82
C ILE A 5 -1.56 0.70 -8.09
N TYR A 6 -0.73 -0.29 -7.78
CA TYR A 6 0.58 -0.07 -7.17
C TYR A 6 1.68 -0.26 -8.20
N ALA A 7 2.63 0.67 -8.27
CA ALA A 7 3.84 0.56 -9.08
C ALA A 7 5.05 0.62 -8.14
N ASP A 8 5.71 -0.51 -7.93
CA ASP A 8 6.86 -0.65 -7.03
C ASP A 8 8.17 -0.63 -7.83
N TYR A 9 9.15 0.13 -7.34
CA TYR A 9 10.44 0.35 -7.95
C TYR A 9 11.54 -0.17 -7.04
N THR A 10 12.39 -1.04 -7.57
CA THR A 10 13.57 -1.57 -6.88
C THR A 10 14.83 -1.28 -7.69
N THR A 11 15.91 -0.90 -7.02
CA THR A 11 17.18 -0.59 -7.66
C THR A 11 17.84 -1.85 -8.24
N ALA A 12 18.39 -1.75 -9.45
CA ALA A 12 19.14 -2.81 -10.12
C ALA A 12 20.52 -2.29 -10.59
N GLU A 13 21.46 -3.17 -10.92
CA GLU A 13 22.88 -2.83 -11.20
C GLU A 13 23.11 -1.68 -12.20
N ASN A 14 22.16 -1.42 -13.11
CA ASN A 14 22.25 -0.33 -14.09
C ASN A 14 20.89 0.32 -14.38
N GLY A 15 20.02 0.36 -13.37
CA GLY A 15 18.70 0.97 -13.53
C GLY A 15 17.70 0.45 -12.52
N TRP A 16 16.50 0.13 -12.98
CA TRP A 16 15.35 -0.12 -12.12
C TRP A 16 14.60 -1.36 -12.56
N THR A 17 14.07 -2.10 -11.59
CA THR A 17 13.00 -3.07 -11.82
C THR A 17 11.70 -2.43 -11.37
N VAL A 18 10.71 -2.42 -12.25
CA VAL A 18 9.39 -1.86 -12.00
C VAL A 18 8.38 -2.99 -11.96
N THR A 19 7.54 -3.02 -10.93
CA THR A 19 6.49 -4.02 -10.76
C THR A 19 5.15 -3.35 -10.53
N VAL A 20 4.24 -3.47 -11.49
CA VAL A 20 2.87 -2.96 -11.39
C VAL A 20 1.94 -4.07 -10.94
N THR A 21 1.20 -3.82 -9.86
CA THR A 21 0.23 -4.75 -9.28
C THR A 21 -1.16 -4.13 -9.29
N CYS A 22 -2.15 -4.87 -9.77
CA CYS A 22 -3.54 -4.50 -9.58
C CYS A 22 -4.51 -5.69 -9.59
N ASP A 23 -5.43 -5.74 -8.61
CA ASP A 23 -6.41 -6.82 -8.43
C ASP A 23 -5.82 -8.24 -8.55
N GLY A 24 -4.63 -8.45 -7.96
CA GLY A 24 -3.92 -9.74 -8.01
C GLY A 24 -3.23 -10.04 -9.34
N ARG A 25 -3.35 -9.16 -10.36
CA ARG A 25 -2.51 -9.20 -11.57
C ARG A 25 -1.23 -8.42 -11.33
N GLN A 26 -0.14 -8.90 -11.92
CA GLN A 26 1.16 -8.26 -11.85
C GLN A 26 1.82 -8.25 -13.22
N ALA A 27 2.48 -7.14 -13.57
CA ALA A 27 3.40 -7.06 -14.69
C ALA A 27 4.65 -6.31 -14.22
N GLY A 28 5.82 -6.80 -14.62
CA GLY A 28 7.07 -6.14 -14.28
C GLY A 28 8.03 -6.10 -15.45
N ASP A 29 8.95 -5.15 -15.41
CA ASP A 29 10.01 -5.03 -16.40
C ASP A 29 11.26 -4.37 -15.80
N ARG A 30 12.41 -4.60 -16.45
CA ARG A 30 13.68 -3.94 -16.13
C ARG A 30 13.93 -2.80 -17.11
N VAL A 31 14.36 -1.66 -16.58
CA VAL A 31 14.65 -0.45 -17.33
C VAL A 31 16.06 0.00 -17.00
N GLU A 32 16.84 0.28 -18.02
CA GLU A 32 18.15 0.91 -17.86
C GLU A 32 18.02 2.42 -17.72
N GLY A 33 18.90 3.05 -16.94
CA GLY A 33 18.92 4.49 -16.72
C GLY A 33 18.23 4.94 -15.43
N GLY A 34 17.70 6.17 -15.44
CA GLY A 34 17.16 6.85 -14.26
C GLY A 34 15.73 6.45 -13.87
N LEU A 35 15.30 6.90 -12.69
CA LEU A 35 13.97 6.71 -12.14
C LEU A 35 12.88 7.36 -13.03
N VAL A 36 13.22 8.41 -13.78
CA VAL A 36 12.31 9.02 -14.76
C VAL A 36 11.99 8.04 -15.89
N ALA A 37 13.00 7.34 -16.43
CA ALA A 37 12.78 6.33 -17.46
C ALA A 37 11.98 5.14 -16.92
N ALA A 38 12.25 4.75 -15.66
CA ALA A 38 11.48 3.72 -14.97
C ALA A 38 9.99 4.12 -14.80
N ARG A 39 9.71 5.39 -14.52
CA ARG A 39 8.34 5.92 -14.43
C ARG A 39 7.61 5.80 -15.77
N ASP A 40 8.22 6.21 -16.86
CA ASP A 40 7.62 6.10 -18.20
C ASP A 40 7.30 4.63 -18.55
N ARG A 41 8.17 3.70 -18.11
CA ARG A 41 7.87 2.27 -18.26
C ARG A 41 6.70 1.81 -17.40
N ALA A 42 6.60 2.30 -16.17
CA ALA A 42 5.48 2.00 -15.29
C ALA A 42 4.15 2.41 -15.93
N ASP A 43 4.07 3.57 -16.57
CA ASP A 43 2.85 4.02 -17.26
C ASP A 43 2.44 3.06 -18.39
N THR A 44 3.43 2.49 -19.10
CA THR A 44 3.18 1.46 -20.12
C THR A 44 2.69 0.14 -19.51
N LEU A 45 3.27 -0.27 -18.37
CA LEU A 45 2.85 -1.47 -17.64
C LEU A 45 1.44 -1.30 -17.05
N VAL A 46 1.13 -0.12 -16.52
CA VAL A 46 -0.21 0.25 -16.04
C VAL A 46 -1.23 0.14 -17.16
N ALA A 47 -0.95 0.66 -18.35
CA ALA A 47 -1.84 0.53 -19.50
C ALA A 47 -2.11 -0.94 -19.87
N THR A 48 -1.14 -1.82 -19.65
CA THR A 48 -1.26 -3.26 -19.94
C THR A 48 -2.10 -3.98 -18.87
N VAL A 49 -1.85 -3.71 -17.59
CA VAL A 49 -2.51 -4.39 -16.46
C VAL A 49 -3.91 -3.83 -16.19
N ALA A 50 -4.11 -2.53 -16.40
CA ALA A 50 -5.35 -1.81 -16.09
C ALA A 50 -6.23 -1.54 -17.32
N ALA A 51 -5.98 -2.21 -18.46
CA ALA A 51 -6.75 -2.05 -19.69
C ALA A 51 -8.28 -2.20 -19.48
N THR A 52 -8.71 -2.94 -18.46
CA THR A 52 -10.11 -3.21 -18.14
C THR A 52 -10.64 -2.42 -16.94
N ALA A 53 -9.83 -1.56 -16.34
CA ALA A 53 -10.00 -1.23 -14.93
C ALA A 53 -10.29 0.24 -14.61
N GLY A 54 -10.61 1.03 -15.63
CA GLY A 54 -11.06 2.43 -15.48
C GLY A 54 -9.97 3.39 -14.95
N HIS A 55 -10.40 4.60 -14.60
CA HIS A 55 -9.52 5.65 -14.05
C HIS A 55 -9.24 5.42 -12.57
N ARG A 56 -8.37 4.47 -12.27
CA ARG A 56 -7.88 4.23 -10.89
C ARG A 56 -6.61 5.02 -10.62
N PRO A 57 -6.42 5.52 -9.39
CA PRO A 57 -5.17 6.14 -9.00
C PRO A 57 -4.03 5.12 -9.01
N VAL A 58 -2.85 5.58 -9.43
CA VAL A 58 -1.60 4.82 -9.38
C VAL A 58 -0.79 5.35 -8.20
N VAL A 59 -0.38 4.45 -7.31
CA VAL A 59 0.51 4.74 -6.19
C VAL A 59 1.90 4.22 -6.55
N HIS A 60 2.87 5.12 -6.61
CA HIS A 60 4.26 4.79 -6.89
C HIS A 60 5.03 4.59 -5.58
N LEU A 61 5.76 3.49 -5.46
CA LEU A 61 6.44 3.03 -4.25
C LEU A 61 7.89 2.70 -4.58
N LEU A 62 8.85 3.16 -3.80
CA LEU A 62 10.25 2.74 -3.93
C LEU A 62 10.56 1.86 -2.74
N ASP A 63 10.87 0.59 -2.99
CA ASP A 63 10.99 -0.45 -1.97
C ASP A 63 9.79 -0.45 -0.99
N GLY A 64 8.58 -0.30 -1.52
CA GLY A 64 7.34 -0.23 -0.72
C GLY A 64 6.99 1.15 -0.12
N ASP A 65 7.82 2.19 -0.29
CA ASP A 65 7.59 3.51 0.31
C ASP A 65 7.29 4.60 -0.74
N ALA A 66 6.12 5.24 -0.60
CA ALA A 66 5.67 6.29 -1.51
C ALA A 66 6.40 7.63 -1.34
N LEU A 67 6.81 7.96 -0.12
CA LEU A 67 7.54 9.19 0.19
C LEU A 67 8.96 9.11 -0.35
N VAL A 68 9.61 7.95 -0.19
CA VAL A 68 10.95 7.70 -0.74
C VAL A 68 10.92 7.81 -2.26
N PHE A 69 9.94 7.19 -2.92
CA PHE A 69 9.75 7.36 -4.38
C PHE A 69 9.62 8.83 -4.77
N THR A 70 8.71 9.55 -4.11
CA THR A 70 8.41 10.95 -4.46
C THR A 70 9.65 11.83 -4.33
N THR A 71 10.40 11.65 -3.25
CA THR A 71 11.62 12.41 -2.97
C THR A 71 12.70 12.09 -4.02
N ALA A 72 12.95 10.81 -4.30
CA ALA A 72 13.92 10.39 -5.31
C ALA A 72 13.56 10.89 -6.72
N TYR A 73 12.28 10.79 -7.10
CA TYR A 73 11.80 11.21 -8.42
C TYR A 73 11.94 12.71 -8.63
N LEU A 74 11.58 13.51 -7.62
CA LEU A 74 11.73 14.96 -7.70
C LEU A 74 13.20 15.39 -7.74
N SER A 75 14.06 14.75 -6.94
CA SER A 75 15.49 15.03 -6.95
C SER A 75 16.13 14.73 -8.30
N GLU A 76 15.81 13.59 -8.92
CA GLU A 76 16.30 13.27 -10.26
C GLU A 76 15.82 14.28 -11.31
N ARG A 77 14.53 14.65 -11.28
CA ARG A 77 13.96 15.69 -12.16
C ARG A 77 14.65 17.04 -12.02
N LEU A 78 15.15 17.36 -10.83
CA LEU A 78 15.86 18.61 -10.52
C LEU A 78 17.37 18.51 -10.76
N GLY A 79 17.89 17.34 -11.16
CA GLY A 79 19.32 17.10 -11.32
C GLY A 79 20.09 17.09 -9.98
N ILE A 80 19.39 16.84 -8.87
CA ILE A 80 19.99 16.72 -7.54
C ILE A 80 20.53 15.28 -7.40
N PRO A 81 21.81 15.09 -7.03
CA PRO A 81 22.40 13.76 -6.89
C PRO A 81 21.69 12.94 -5.81
N ALA A 82 21.49 11.65 -6.10
CA ALA A 82 20.67 10.72 -5.32
C ALA A 82 21.23 10.36 -3.93
N ASP A 83 22.49 10.69 -3.64
CA ASP A 83 23.16 10.40 -2.35
C ASP A 83 22.46 10.99 -1.12
N ALA A 84 21.48 11.87 -1.32
CA ALA A 84 20.74 12.49 -0.22
C ALA A 84 19.60 11.63 0.36
N HIS A 85 19.18 10.52 -0.26
CA HIS A 85 17.87 9.89 0.04
C HIS A 85 17.89 8.40 0.38
N THR A 86 19.05 7.74 0.34
CA THR A 86 19.20 6.35 0.77
C THR A 86 19.28 6.27 2.29
N GLY A 87 18.14 6.37 2.98
CA GLY A 87 18.16 6.45 4.44
C GLY A 87 16.82 6.36 5.13
N SER A 88 15.95 5.43 4.75
CA SER A 88 14.93 4.93 5.68
C SER A 88 14.47 3.53 5.25
N ALA A 89 15.33 2.54 5.50
CA ALA A 89 14.89 1.15 5.53
C ALA A 89 13.91 1.01 6.70
N VAL A 90 12.60 1.04 6.43
CA VAL A 90 11.61 0.60 7.40
C VAL A 90 11.79 -0.92 7.52
N ALA A 91 12.28 -1.36 8.68
CA ALA A 91 12.47 -2.78 8.98
C ALA A 91 11.15 -3.55 8.73
N PRO A 92 11.21 -4.78 8.18
CA PRO A 92 10.02 -5.57 7.97
C PRO A 92 9.33 -5.80 9.32
N VAL A 93 8.09 -5.32 9.45
CA VAL A 93 7.17 -5.86 10.45
C VAL A 93 6.93 -7.31 10.07
N VAL A 94 7.64 -8.20 10.75
CA VAL A 94 7.38 -9.63 10.73
C VAL A 94 5.90 -9.82 11.03
N ALA A 95 5.15 -10.15 9.98
CA ALA A 95 3.79 -10.62 10.08
C ALA A 95 3.82 -11.83 11.00
N ALA A 96 3.26 -11.68 12.20
CA ALA A 96 3.03 -12.76 13.12
C ALA A 96 2.31 -13.87 12.37
N GLU A 97 3.01 -14.98 12.20
CA GLU A 97 2.51 -16.25 11.71
C GLU A 97 1.33 -16.67 12.59
N SER A 98 0.13 -16.28 12.20
CA SER A 98 -1.11 -16.88 12.70
C SER A 98 -1.33 -18.14 11.88
N ALA A 99 -0.76 -19.25 12.35
CA ALA A 99 -1.16 -20.57 11.91
C ALA A 99 -2.21 -21.16 12.87
N PRO A 100 -3.17 -21.95 12.35
CA PRO A 100 -4.46 -22.20 12.97
C PRO A 100 -4.47 -23.46 13.85
N GLY A 101 -5.27 -23.45 14.91
CA GLY A 101 -5.49 -24.62 15.76
C GLY A 101 -6.92 -24.61 16.31
N ALA A 102 -7.78 -25.38 15.66
CA ALA A 102 -9.17 -25.59 16.03
C ALA A 102 -9.30 -26.24 17.40
N VAL A 103 -10.26 -25.77 18.21
CA VAL A 103 -11.06 -26.64 19.05
C VAL A 103 -12.51 -26.15 19.00
N GLU A 104 -13.36 -26.98 18.42
CA GLU A 104 -14.81 -26.85 18.34
C GLU A 104 -15.48 -27.15 19.71
N PRO A 105 -16.80 -26.91 19.85
CA PRO A 105 -17.47 -26.45 21.06
C PRO A 105 -17.99 -27.60 21.95
N ASP A 106 -18.50 -27.29 23.14
CA ASP A 106 -19.86 -27.62 23.65
C ASP A 106 -19.98 -27.27 25.17
N PRO A 107 -21.12 -27.45 25.87
CA PRO A 107 -22.09 -26.41 26.22
C PRO A 107 -22.30 -26.20 27.73
N ALA A 108 -23.23 -25.31 28.03
CA ALA A 108 -24.14 -25.33 29.19
C ALA A 108 -23.88 -24.34 30.34
N THR A 109 -25.01 -23.76 30.76
CA THR A 109 -25.30 -23.02 32.00
C THR A 109 -25.02 -21.51 31.89
N ALA A 110 -25.95 -20.73 31.35
CA ALA A 110 -27.14 -20.17 32.02
C ALA A 110 -26.78 -19.31 33.24
N GLU A 111 -27.10 -18.01 33.19
CA GLU A 111 -28.09 -17.40 34.10
C GLU A 111 -28.18 -15.87 33.85
N GLN A 112 -29.35 -15.46 33.37
CA GLN A 112 -30.11 -14.24 33.70
C GLN A 112 -29.47 -12.83 33.68
N ALA A 113 -30.18 -11.96 32.94
CA ALA A 113 -30.13 -10.50 32.96
C ALA A 113 -30.64 -9.91 34.30
N PRO A 114 -30.50 -8.59 34.56
CA PRO A 114 -31.48 -7.64 33.98
C PRO A 114 -30.90 -6.24 33.60
N ALA A 115 -31.61 -5.55 32.71
CA ALA A 115 -31.64 -4.08 32.59
C ALA A 115 -32.68 -3.51 33.60
N PRO A 116 -32.98 -2.19 33.69
CA PRO A 116 -32.28 -0.93 33.40
C PRO A 116 -32.18 -0.06 34.71
N PRO A 117 -32.14 1.29 34.74
CA PRO A 117 -33.30 2.13 34.37
C PRO A 117 -32.99 3.38 33.54
N THR A 118 -34.04 3.85 32.88
CA THR A 118 -34.25 5.18 32.29
C THR A 118 -34.70 6.17 33.38
N GLU A 119 -34.20 7.41 33.37
CA GLU A 119 -34.87 8.65 33.82
C GLU A 119 -33.93 9.81 33.43
N ASP A 120 -34.22 10.66 32.44
CA ASP A 120 -35.26 11.71 32.36
C ASP A 120 -35.12 12.80 33.43
N ALA A 121 -34.70 14.01 33.00
CA ALA A 121 -35.20 15.31 33.45
C ALA A 121 -34.28 16.46 32.98
N GLY A 122 -34.81 17.36 32.15
CA GLY A 122 -34.41 18.78 32.20
C GLY A 122 -34.02 19.49 30.89
N GLU A 123 -34.94 19.68 29.96
CA GLU A 123 -35.11 21.02 29.32
C GLU A 123 -35.58 22.04 30.41
N PRO A 124 -35.58 23.39 30.21
CA PRO A 124 -35.61 24.15 28.95
C PRO A 124 -34.80 25.48 28.91
N THR A 125 -34.77 26.07 27.71
CA THR A 125 -34.89 27.50 27.34
C THR A 125 -34.41 28.62 28.27
N GLY A 126 -33.54 29.47 27.72
CA GLY A 126 -33.33 30.88 28.10
C GLY A 126 -32.95 31.71 26.88
#